data_AF-E2PYM1-F1
#
_entry.id   AF-E2PYM1-F1
#
_cell.length_a   1.000
_cell.length_b   1.000
_cell.length_c   1.000
_cell.angle_alpha   90.00
_cell.angle_beta   90.00
_cell.angle_gamma   90.00
#
_symmetry.space_group_name_H-M   'P 1'
#
loop_
_entity.id
_entity.type
_entity.pdbx_description
1 polymer ?
#
loop_
_entity_poly.entity_id
_entity_poly.type
_entity_poly.pdbx_seq_one_letter_code
_entity_poly.pdbx_strand_id
1 'polypeptide(L)'
;MTAELARGQNHPLSATRLEIRVAGGHPLLACALGTDERGTAVGDSPARPGAPGLPGVQVPRQAAAVLRCAFDLDALPDTVHRVALVLALPEGPGAPGRFGATAGPHLALAGPGGTALAAFTVTGLDTETAL
;
A
#
# COMPACT_ATOMS: atom_id res chain seq x y z
N MET A 1 -15.03 10.33 12.03
CA MET A 1 -14.73 11.21 10.87
C MET A 1 -13.45 10.72 10.25
N THR A 2 -13.37 10.63 8.92
CA THR A 2 -12.15 10.26 8.19
C THR A 2 -11.36 11.51 7.86
N ALA A 3 -10.04 11.52 8.05
CA ALA A 3 -9.20 12.62 7.59
C ALA A 3 -8.88 12.46 6.09
N GLU A 4 -9.16 13.47 5.27
CA GLU A 4 -8.68 13.52 3.88
C GLU A 4 -7.26 14.10 3.87
N LEU A 5 -6.29 13.36 3.35
CA LEU A 5 -4.88 13.78 3.32
C LEU A 5 -4.49 14.33 1.96
N ALA A 6 -3.72 15.41 1.98
CA ALA A 6 -3.01 15.92 0.81
C ALA A 6 -1.61 15.28 0.69
N ARG A 7 -1.03 15.32 -0.51
CA ARG A 7 0.32 14.80 -0.79
C ARG A 7 1.34 15.40 0.20
N GLY A 8 2.09 14.54 0.87
CA GLY A 8 3.12 14.92 1.85
C GLY A 8 2.62 15.17 3.26
N GLN A 9 1.31 15.07 3.52
CA GLN A 9 0.78 15.12 4.89
C GLN A 9 0.94 13.78 5.60
N ASN A 10 1.32 13.85 6.87
CA ASN A 10 1.32 12.70 7.77
C ASN A 10 0.04 12.71 8.63
N HIS A 11 -0.45 11.53 8.98
CA HIS A 11 -1.56 11.36 9.91
C HIS A 11 -1.13 10.41 11.02
N PRO A 12 -1.35 10.75 12.31
CA PRO A 12 -1.04 9.85 13.40
C PRO A 12 -1.93 8.61 13.32
N LEU A 13 -1.35 7.43 13.54
CA LEU A 13 -2.08 6.17 13.58
C LEU A 13 -2.53 5.91 15.03
N SER A 14 -3.84 5.87 15.26
CA SER A 14 -4.42 5.58 16.58
C SER A 14 -4.55 4.07 16.87
N ALA A 15 -4.08 3.21 15.96
CA ALA A 15 -4.13 1.76 16.08
C ALA A 15 -2.91 1.11 15.39
N THR A 16 -2.50 -0.05 15.90
CA THR A 16 -1.38 -0.85 15.36
C THR A 16 -1.82 -1.86 14.31
N ARG A 17 -3.12 -2.19 14.25
CA ARG A 17 -3.71 -3.02 13.20
C ARG A 17 -4.47 -2.16 12.21
N LEU A 18 -4.14 -2.31 10.93
CA LEU A 18 -4.63 -1.47 9.85
C LEU A 18 -5.13 -2.33 8.69
N GLU A 19 -6.24 -1.91 8.08
CA GLU A 19 -6.66 -2.32 6.74
C GLU A 19 -6.46 -1.12 5.80
N ILE A 20 -5.73 -1.33 4.71
CA ILE A 20 -5.62 -0.36 3.62
C ILE A 20 -6.41 -0.91 2.44
N ARG A 21 -7.43 -0.17 2.03
CA ARG A 21 -8.17 -0.41 0.79
C ARG A 21 -7.59 0.48 -0.29
N VAL A 22 -7.32 -0.10 -1.44
CA VAL A 22 -6.86 0.64 -2.62
C VAL A 22 -7.88 0.42 -3.72
N ALA A 23 -8.40 1.50 -4.28
CA ALA A 23 -9.27 1.47 -5.45
C ALA A 23 -8.54 2.16 -6.61
N GLY A 24 -8.30 1.41 -7.69
CA GLY A 24 -7.76 1.93 -8.94
C GLY A 24 -8.81 1.88 -10.05
N GLY A 25 -8.64 2.71 -11.08
CA GLY A 25 -9.44 2.59 -12.30
C GLY A 25 -9.15 1.32 -13.12
N HIS A 26 -8.07 0.61 -12.79
CA HIS A 26 -7.60 -0.61 -13.44
C HIS A 26 -7.03 -1.58 -12.39
N PRO A 27 -6.84 -2.88 -12.73
CA PRO A 27 -6.17 -3.80 -11.84
C PRO A 27 -4.78 -3.33 -11.43
N LEU A 28 -4.47 -3.42 -10.14
CA LEU A 28 -3.18 -3.06 -9.55
C LEU A 28 -2.59 -4.26 -8.80
N LEU A 29 -1.27 -4.34 -8.74
CA LEU A 29 -0.53 -5.21 -7.83
C LEU A 29 -0.11 -4.39 -6.60
N ALA A 30 -0.06 -5.05 -5.43
CA ALA A 30 0.45 -4.46 -4.20
C ALA A 30 1.60 -5.29 -3.64
N CYS A 31 2.67 -4.61 -3.26
CA CYS A 31 3.80 -5.16 -2.52
C CYS A 31 4.07 -4.31 -1.27
N ALA A 32 4.68 -4.88 -0.24
CA ALA A 32 5.09 -4.12 0.93
C ALA A 32 6.52 -4.49 1.36
N LEU A 33 7.29 -3.48 1.76
CA LEU A 33 8.66 -3.65 2.27
C LEU A 33 8.84 -2.92 3.60
N GLY A 34 9.64 -3.52 4.48
CA GLY A 34 10.08 -2.91 5.72
C GLY A 34 11.49 -2.37 5.56
N THR A 35 11.79 -1.23 6.18
CA THR A 35 13.14 -0.66 6.25
C THR A 35 13.51 -0.27 7.67
N ASP A 36 14.80 -0.34 7.98
CA ASP A 36 15.37 0.13 9.24
C ASP A 36 15.43 1.68 9.30
N GLU A 37 15.97 2.21 10.39
CA GLU A 37 16.14 3.66 10.61
C GLU A 37 17.05 4.34 9.56
N ARG A 38 17.91 3.58 8.88
CA ARG A 38 18.84 4.07 7.84
C ARG A 38 18.26 3.92 6.43
N GLY A 39 17.06 3.35 6.30
CA GLY A 39 16.43 3.07 5.02
C GLY A 39 16.91 1.77 4.36
N THR A 40 17.62 0.90 5.08
CA THR A 40 18.02 -0.42 4.59
C THR A 40 16.83 -1.37 4.65
N ALA A 41 16.59 -2.16 3.60
CA ALA A 41 15.55 -3.17 3.60
C ALA A 41 15.79 -4.19 4.73
N VAL A 42 14.71 -4.52 5.45
CA VAL A 42 14.69 -5.53 6.52
C VAL A 42 13.97 -6.78 6.04
N GLY A 43 14.55 -7.94 6.33
CA GLY A 43 14.05 -9.24 5.89
C GLY A 43 14.60 -9.66 4.53
N ASP A 44 14.31 -10.90 4.13
CA ASP A 44 14.89 -11.49 2.91
C ASP A 44 14.18 -11.04 1.63
N SER A 45 12.88 -10.73 1.71
CA SER A 45 12.08 -10.32 0.56
C SER A 45 10.87 -9.47 0.95
N PRO A 46 10.38 -8.59 0.07
CA PRO A 46 9.13 -7.86 0.30
C PRO A 46 7.92 -8.81 0.30
N ALA A 47 6.88 -8.47 1.05
CA ALA A 47 5.58 -9.12 0.90
C ALA A 47 5.02 -8.80 -0.49
N ARG A 48 4.71 -9.82 -1.27
CA ARG A 48 4.27 -9.68 -2.67
C ARG A 48 3.15 -10.67 -2.99
N PRO A 49 2.43 -10.47 -4.11
CA PRO A 49 1.36 -11.38 -4.50
C PRO A 49 1.85 -12.82 -4.59
N GLY A 50 1.24 -13.72 -3.81
CA GLY A 50 1.57 -15.14 -3.78
C GLY A 50 2.80 -15.53 -2.94
N ALA A 51 3.59 -14.59 -2.43
CA ALA A 51 4.75 -14.87 -1.59
C ALA A 51 4.79 -13.93 -0.36
N PRO A 52 4.57 -14.45 0.87
CA PRO A 52 4.76 -13.67 2.08
C PRO A 52 6.25 -13.34 2.27
N GLY A 53 6.56 -12.16 2.77
CA GLY A 53 7.96 -11.71 2.95
C GLY A 53 8.21 -10.86 4.20
N LEU A 54 7.19 -10.17 4.71
CA LEU A 54 7.29 -9.30 5.89
C LEU A 54 6.28 -9.75 6.96
N PRO A 55 6.73 -10.14 8.17
CA PRO A 55 5.84 -10.50 9.28
C PRO A 55 4.81 -9.41 9.56
N GLY A 56 3.59 -9.80 9.92
CA GLY A 56 2.49 -8.86 10.16
C GLY A 56 1.88 -8.21 8.91
N VAL A 57 2.42 -8.43 7.71
CA VAL A 57 1.90 -7.80 6.49
C VAL A 57 1.30 -8.81 5.52
N GLN A 58 0.09 -8.52 5.07
CA GLN A 58 -0.64 -9.31 4.09
C GLN A 58 -1.06 -8.43 2.92
N VAL A 59 -0.66 -8.84 1.72
CA VAL A 59 -1.07 -8.22 0.45
C VAL A 59 -1.89 -9.20 -0.38
N PRO A 60 -2.76 -8.72 -1.29
CA PRO A 60 -3.52 -9.58 -2.19
C PRO A 60 -2.63 -10.48 -3.04
N ARG A 61 -3.12 -11.69 -3.32
CA ARG A 61 -2.37 -12.70 -4.13
C ARG A 61 -2.39 -12.44 -5.63
N GLN A 62 -3.20 -11.50 -6.11
CA GLN A 62 -3.40 -11.22 -7.52
C GLN A 62 -3.73 -9.76 -7.74
N ALA A 63 -3.58 -9.30 -8.98
CA ALA A 63 -4.00 -7.96 -9.36
C ALA A 63 -5.52 -7.82 -9.26
N ALA A 64 -6.00 -6.67 -8.81
CA ALA A 64 -7.43 -6.36 -8.76
C ALA A 64 -7.64 -4.85 -8.80
N ALA A 65 -8.82 -4.41 -9.28
CA ALA A 65 -9.20 -3.00 -9.26
C ALA A 65 -9.44 -2.48 -7.84
N VAL A 66 -9.78 -3.38 -6.91
CA VAL A 66 -9.88 -3.10 -5.48
C VAL A 66 -9.01 -4.07 -4.71
N LEU A 67 -7.98 -3.54 -4.04
CA LEU A 67 -7.06 -4.29 -3.20
C LEU A 67 -7.36 -4.06 -1.72
N ARG A 68 -7.07 -5.07 -0.92
CA ARG A 68 -7.14 -5.00 0.54
C ARG A 68 -5.83 -5.53 1.11
N CYS A 69 -5.09 -4.66 1.78
CA CYS A 69 -3.85 -4.99 2.44
C CYS A 69 -4.07 -4.90 3.96
N ALA A 70 -3.58 -5.88 4.71
CA ALA A 70 -3.64 -5.87 6.17
C ALA A 70 -2.23 -5.70 6.74
N PHE A 71 -2.12 -4.87 7.77
CA PHE A 71 -0.89 -4.61 8.49
C PHE A 71 -1.14 -4.78 9.99
N ASP A 72 -0.40 -5.67 10.62
CA ASP A 72 -0.27 -5.78 12.07
C ASP A 72 1.12 -5.26 12.44
N LEU A 73 1.18 -4.00 12.86
CA LEU A 73 2.43 -3.32 13.18
C LEU A 73 3.10 -3.93 14.43
N ASP A 74 2.33 -4.56 15.33
CA ASP A 74 2.88 -5.23 16.52
C ASP A 74 3.56 -6.57 16.18
N ALA A 75 3.33 -7.09 14.97
CA ALA A 75 3.97 -8.31 14.48
C ALA A 75 5.19 -8.05 13.59
N LEU A 76 5.55 -6.77 13.36
CA LEU A 76 6.77 -6.42 12.65
C LEU A 76 8.00 -6.71 13.52
N PRO A 77 9.14 -7.09 12.91
CA PRO A 77 10.40 -7.13 13.63
C PRO A 77 10.76 -5.75 14.19
N ASP A 78 11.33 -5.70 15.40
CA ASP A 78 11.73 -4.44 16.07
C ASP A 78 12.73 -3.61 15.25
N THR A 79 13.44 -4.23 14.31
CA THR A 79 14.36 -3.58 13.38
C THR A 79 13.66 -2.83 12.25
N VAL A 80 12.35 -2.99 12.07
CA VAL A 80 11.56 -2.28 11.06
C VAL A 80 11.07 -0.95 11.63
N HIS A 81 11.60 0.15 11.10
CA HIS A 81 11.21 1.51 11.50
C HIS A 81 10.21 2.15 10.53
N ARG A 82 10.11 1.64 9.30
CA ARG A 82 9.17 2.10 8.29
C ARG A 82 8.68 0.94 7.45
N VAL A 83 7.39 0.96 7.11
CA VAL A 83 6.80 0.07 6.11
C VAL A 83 6.26 0.89 4.96
N ALA A 84 6.60 0.51 3.73
CA ALA A 84 6.07 1.10 2.51
C ALA A 84 5.15 0.11 1.81
N LEU A 85 3.97 0.59 1.40
CA LEU A 85 3.11 -0.09 0.43
C LEU A 85 3.44 0.47 -0.95
N VAL A 86 3.78 -0.42 -1.88
CA VAL A 86 4.10 -0.11 -3.27
C VAL A 86 2.97 -0.63 -4.15
N LEU A 87 2.48 0.21 -5.06
CA LEU A 87 1.47 -0.15 -6.05
C LEU A 87 2.10 -0.20 -7.43
N ALA A 88 1.80 -1.24 -8.21
CA ALA A 88 2.31 -1.38 -9.56
C ALA A 88 1.21 -1.75 -10.55
N LEU A 89 1.33 -1.26 -11.78
CA LEU A 89 0.53 -1.73 -12.90
C LEU A 89 0.98 -3.15 -13.28
N PRO A 90 0.05 -4.09 -13.48
CA PRO A 90 0.40 -5.41 -13.99
C PRO A 90 0.89 -5.28 -15.43
N GLU A 91 1.81 -6.15 -15.83
CA GLU A 91 2.19 -6.29 -17.24
C GLU A 91 1.21 -7.23 -17.96
N GLY A 92 0.92 -6.95 -19.23
CA GLY A 92 0.15 -7.84 -20.09
C GLY A 92 -0.89 -7.13 -20.96
N PRO A 93 -1.60 -7.90 -21.83
CA PRO A 93 -2.58 -7.35 -22.75
C PRO A 93 -3.69 -6.59 -22.02
N GLY A 94 -3.96 -5.35 -22.46
CA GLY A 94 -5.02 -4.51 -21.90
C GLY A 94 -4.68 -3.83 -20.57
N ALA A 95 -3.49 -4.08 -20.00
CA ALA A 95 -3.04 -3.33 -18.85
C ALA A 95 -2.54 -1.93 -19.29
N PRO A 96 -2.82 -0.87 -18.52
CA PRO A 96 -2.24 0.45 -18.77
C PRO A 96 -0.71 0.38 -18.72
N GLY A 97 -0.05 1.04 -19.67
CA GLY A 97 1.42 1.11 -19.69
C GLY A 97 2.03 2.16 -18.76
N ARG A 98 1.20 3.02 -18.14
CA ARG A 98 1.61 4.09 -17.20
C ARG A 98 0.42 4.61 -16.40
N PHE A 99 0.66 5.15 -15.21
CA PHE A 99 -0.41 5.64 -14.34
C PHE A 99 -1.11 6.89 -14.87
N GLY A 100 -0.41 7.75 -15.62
CA GLY A 100 -0.96 8.95 -16.26
C GLY A 100 -2.04 8.68 -17.30
N ALA A 101 -2.22 7.42 -17.72
CA ALA A 101 -3.31 7.01 -18.60
C ALA A 101 -4.59 6.62 -17.84
N THR A 102 -4.61 6.74 -16.51
CA THR A 102 -5.67 6.20 -15.64
C THR A 102 -6.04 7.20 -14.54
N ALA A 103 -7.22 7.01 -13.92
CA ALA A 103 -7.50 7.68 -12.65
C ALA A 103 -6.52 7.23 -11.57
N GLY A 104 -5.96 8.20 -10.84
CA GLY A 104 -5.02 7.95 -9.74
C GLY A 104 -5.62 7.03 -8.67
N PRO A 105 -4.84 6.10 -8.09
CA PRO A 105 -5.33 5.23 -7.04
C PRO A 105 -5.85 6.01 -5.83
N HIS A 106 -7.01 5.62 -5.32
CA HIS A 106 -7.56 6.11 -4.06
C HIS A 106 -7.27 5.10 -2.95
N LEU A 107 -6.74 5.57 -1.83
CA LEU A 107 -6.41 4.77 -0.67
C LEU A 107 -7.27 5.20 0.51
N ALA A 108 -7.87 4.22 1.20
CA ALA A 108 -8.61 4.41 2.44
C ALA A 108 -8.06 3.49 3.52
N LEU A 109 -7.64 4.08 4.63
CA LEU A 109 -7.05 3.42 5.78
C LEU A 109 -8.10 3.30 6.89
N ALA A 110 -8.22 2.12 7.46
CA ALA A 110 -9.09 1.84 8.58
C ALA A 110 -8.35 1.06 9.67
N GLY A 111 -8.68 1.37 10.93
CA GLY A 111 -8.28 0.57 12.07
C GLY A 111 -9.18 -0.64 12.30
N PRO A 112 -9.03 -1.33 13.45
CA PRO A 112 -9.86 -2.47 13.80
C PRO A 112 -11.36 -2.13 13.77
N GLY A 113 -12.18 -3.09 13.31
CA GLY A 113 -13.62 -2.91 13.17
C GLY A 113 -14.04 -1.96 12.04
N GLY A 114 -13.12 -1.54 11.17
CA GLY A 114 -13.42 -0.65 10.04
C GLY A 114 -13.48 0.83 10.40
N THR A 115 -12.94 1.21 11.56
CA THR A 115 -12.86 2.61 11.99
C THR A 115 -11.99 3.40 11.02
N ALA A 116 -12.57 4.30 10.23
CA ALA A 116 -11.83 5.06 9.25
C ALA A 116 -10.80 5.99 9.92
N LEU A 117 -9.57 5.96 9.43
CA LEU A 117 -8.45 6.75 9.94
C LEU A 117 -8.15 7.90 8.98
N ALA A 118 -7.80 7.56 7.74
CA ALA A 118 -7.44 8.52 6.71
C ALA A 118 -7.80 8.01 5.32
N ALA A 119 -7.96 8.93 4.38
CA ALA A 119 -8.11 8.62 2.97
C ALA A 119 -7.36 9.65 2.11
N PHE A 120 -6.92 9.24 0.93
CA PHE A 120 -6.32 10.15 -0.05
C PHE A 120 -6.36 9.57 -1.45
N THR A 121 -6.31 10.45 -2.44
CA THR A 121 -6.11 10.07 -3.84
C THR A 121 -4.71 10.47 -4.28
N VAL A 122 -3.97 9.54 -4.89
CA VAL A 122 -2.65 9.85 -5.45
C VAL A 122 -2.84 10.71 -6.69
N THR A 123 -2.16 11.85 -6.73
CA THR A 123 -2.26 12.84 -7.81
C THR A 123 -0.90 13.12 -8.42
N GLY A 124 -0.90 13.67 -9.64
CA GLY A 124 0.34 14.04 -10.34
C GLY A 124 1.12 12.86 -10.92
N LEU A 125 0.44 11.76 -11.24
CA LEU A 125 1.03 10.60 -11.91
C LEU A 125 1.06 10.83 -13.43
N ASP A 126 2.13 10.39 -14.08
CA ASP A 126 2.31 10.46 -15.52
C ASP A 126 2.97 9.17 -16.05
N THR A 127 4.30 9.16 -16.17
CA THR A 127 5.05 8.08 -16.81
C THR A 127 5.32 6.88 -15.91
N GLU A 128 5.00 6.96 -14.64
CA GLU A 128 5.28 5.91 -13.65
C GLU A 128 4.48 4.64 -13.94
N THR A 129 5.10 3.49 -13.68
CA THR A 129 4.46 2.16 -13.71
C THR A 129 4.33 1.54 -12.31
N ALA A 130 5.02 2.11 -11.32
CA ALA A 130 4.94 1.78 -9.91
C ALA A 130 5.08 3.06 -9.07
N LEU A 131 4.45 3.09 -7.89
CA LEU A 131 4.47 4.21 -6.92
C LEU A 131 4.53 3.73 -5.47
#